data_AF-A0A915ATM6-F1
#
_entry.id   AF-A0A915ATM6-F1
#
_cell.length_a   1.000
_cell.length_b   1.000
_cell.length_c   1.000
_cell.angle_alpha   90.00
_cell.angle_beta   90.00
_cell.angle_gamma   90.00
#
_symmetry.space_group_name_H-M   'P 1'
#
loop_
_entity.id
_entity.type
_entity.pdbx_description
1 polymer ?
#
loop_
_entity_poly.entity_id
_entity_poly.type
_entity_poly.pdbx_seq_one_letter_code
_entity_poly.pdbx_strand_id
1 'polypeptide(L)'
;MRICDEGNIYQQIINPLSREEKGTLVYKQKIAAIRSSVKMLFILLMAIIGHAKSINDEDLVILPNITFIYNFKSYSGYLYGNAEKTYKMFYWFVESQGNPDSDPVALWLNGGPGCSSIGGAFEELGPFYVNRDSHSLYENPYAWNKAANVLFLESPVGVGFSYITTDPNGFVVGDDAVAGITSISLMV
;
A
#
# COMPACT_ATOMS: atom_id res chain seq x y z
N MET A 1 -48.67 -17.18 39.34
CA MET A 1 -48.70 -18.48 38.65
C MET A 1 -48.24 -18.32 37.21
N ARG A 2 -46.93 -18.48 36.97
CA ARG A 2 -46.30 -19.23 35.87
C ARG A 2 -44.80 -19.19 36.14
N ILE A 3 -44.26 -20.39 36.31
CA ILE A 3 -42.87 -20.70 36.65
C ILE A 3 -42.02 -20.40 35.43
N CYS A 4 -40.92 -19.65 35.58
CA CYS A 4 -39.90 -19.55 34.54
C CYS A 4 -39.13 -20.87 34.52
N ASP A 5 -39.04 -21.48 33.34
CA ASP A 5 -38.37 -22.75 33.06
C ASP A 5 -36.88 -22.73 33.45
N GLU A 6 -36.57 -23.19 34.66
CA GLU A 6 -35.19 -23.55 35.05
C GLU A 6 -34.74 -24.89 34.44
N GLY A 7 -35.62 -25.63 33.76
CA GLY A 7 -35.36 -27.01 33.32
C GLY A 7 -34.26 -27.19 32.27
N ASN A 8 -33.84 -26.14 31.56
CA ASN A 8 -32.95 -26.29 30.41
C ASN A 8 -31.45 -26.35 30.80
N ILE A 9 -31.04 -25.64 31.86
CA ILE A 9 -29.64 -25.62 32.31
C ILE A 9 -29.30 -26.93 33.04
N TYR A 10 -30.23 -27.44 33.87
CA TYR A 10 -30.02 -28.68 34.61
C TYR A 10 -29.97 -29.91 33.70
N GLN A 11 -30.73 -29.96 32.60
CA GLN A 11 -30.67 -31.08 31.65
C GLN A 11 -29.31 -31.21 30.93
N GLN A 12 -28.62 -30.10 30.65
CA GLN A 12 -27.28 -30.14 30.04
C GLN A 12 -26.20 -30.64 31.00
N ILE A 13 -26.38 -30.44 32.31
CA ILE A 13 -25.46 -30.93 33.34
C ILE A 13 -25.67 -32.43 33.59
N ILE A 14 -26.92 -32.91 33.52
CA ILE A 14 -27.29 -34.32 33.77
C ILE A 14 -26.95 -35.23 32.59
N ASN A 15 -27.05 -34.73 31.35
CA ASN A 15 -26.73 -35.48 30.13
C ASN A 15 -25.50 -34.89 29.43
N PRO A 16 -24.27 -35.16 29.95
CA PRO A 16 -23.05 -34.71 29.30
C PRO A 16 -22.94 -35.35 27.91
N LEU A 17 -22.60 -34.55 26.91
CA LEU A 17 -22.35 -35.03 25.54
C LEU A 17 -21.41 -36.25 25.56
N SER A 18 -21.81 -37.29 24.83
CA SER A 18 -20.98 -38.47 24.65
C SER A 18 -19.64 -38.11 24.00
N ARG A 19 -18.63 -38.97 24.19
CA ARG A 19 -17.29 -38.75 23.62
C ARG A 19 -17.32 -38.58 22.10
N GLU A 20 -18.25 -39.26 21.43
CA GLU A 20 -18.49 -39.18 19.99
C GLU A 20 -19.12 -37.84 19.56
N GLU A 21 -20.10 -37.34 20.31
CA GLU A 21 -20.73 -36.04 20.06
C GLU A 21 -19.74 -34.89 20.28
N LYS A 22 -18.90 -34.97 21.32
CA LYS A 22 -17.82 -34.00 21.55
C LYS A 22 -16.80 -34.00 20.39
N GLY A 23 -16.41 -35.19 19.90
CA GLY A 23 -15.52 -35.32 18.74
C GLY A 23 -16.12 -34.69 17.47
N THR A 24 -17.41 -34.92 17.24
CA THR A 24 -18.16 -34.36 16.11
C THR A 24 -18.25 -32.83 16.19
N LEU A 25 -18.48 -32.27 17.38
CA LEU A 25 -18.54 -30.82 17.59
C LEU A 25 -17.18 -30.15 17.34
N VAL A 26 -16.10 -30.74 17.84
CA VAL A 26 -14.73 -30.26 17.59
C VAL A 26 -14.40 -30.29 16.09
N TYR A 27 -14.80 -31.36 15.39
CA TYR A 27 -14.59 -31.49 13.95
C TYR A 27 -15.37 -30.42 13.15
N LYS A 28 -16.63 -30.17 13.51
CA LYS A 28 -17.45 -29.10 12.90
C LYS A 28 -16.86 -27.70 13.13
N GLN A 29 -16.34 -27.41 14.33
CA GLN A 29 -15.66 -26.14 14.61
C GLN A 29 -14.40 -25.97 13.77
N LYS A 30 -13.59 -27.03 13.62
CA LYS A 30 -12.39 -27.00 12.77
C LYS A 30 -12.72 -26.74 11.30
N ILE A 31 -13.75 -27.41 10.75
CA ILE A 31 -14.21 -27.15 9.36
C ILE A 31 -14.73 -25.72 9.21
N ALA A 32 -15.50 -25.21 10.17
CA ALA A 32 -16.01 -23.85 10.13
C ALA A 32 -14.87 -22.81 10.13
N ALA A 33 -13.85 -23.02 10.96
CA ALA A 33 -12.65 -22.18 11.00
C ALA A 33 -11.86 -22.23 9.67
N ILE A 34 -11.67 -23.41 9.09
CA ILE A 34 -11.03 -23.58 7.78
C ILE A 34 -11.83 -22.89 6.68
N ARG A 35 -13.16 -23.08 6.64
CA ARG A 35 -14.06 -22.44 5.66
C ARG A 35 -14.07 -20.92 5.81
N SER A 36 -13.98 -20.40 7.02
CA SER A 36 -13.83 -18.96 7.29
C SER A 36 -12.49 -18.43 6.78
N SER A 37 -11.40 -19.16 7.05
CA SER A 37 -10.05 -18.79 6.62
C SER A 37 -9.91 -18.82 5.09
N VAL A 38 -10.45 -19.84 4.42
CA VAL A 38 -10.45 -19.95 2.95
C VAL A 38 -11.29 -18.84 2.31
N LYS A 39 -12.45 -18.50 2.89
CA LYS A 39 -13.25 -17.36 2.41
C LYS A 39 -12.51 -16.04 2.55
N MET A 40 -11.82 -15.82 3.68
CA MET A 40 -11.04 -14.62 3.91
C MET A 40 -9.89 -14.52 2.90
N LEU A 41 -9.17 -15.61 2.65
CA LEU A 41 -8.11 -15.67 1.64
C LEU A 41 -8.67 -15.40 0.23
N PHE A 42 -9.83 -15.95 -0.11
CA PHE A 42 -10.46 -15.74 -1.42
C PHE A 42 -10.93 -14.29 -1.61
N ILE A 43 -11.47 -13.65 -0.55
CA ILE A 43 -11.82 -12.22 -0.57
C ILE A 43 -10.56 -11.37 -0.71
N LEU A 44 -9.47 -11.72 -0.01
CA LEU A 44 -8.19 -11.02 -0.15
C LEU A 44 -7.65 -11.13 -1.58
N LEU A 45 -7.70 -12.32 -2.18
CA LEU A 45 -7.26 -12.56 -3.56
C LEU A 45 -8.13 -11.80 -4.57
N MET A 46 -9.45 -11.76 -4.37
CA MET A 46 -10.35 -11.00 -5.26
C MET A 46 -10.19 -9.48 -5.11
N ALA A 47 -9.84 -8.99 -3.91
CA ALA A 47 -9.52 -7.57 -3.71
C ALA A 47 -8.25 -7.16 -4.46
N ILE A 48 -7.26 -8.06 -4.58
CA ILE A 48 -6.02 -7.83 -5.33
C ILE A 48 -6.27 -7.79 -6.85
N ILE A 49 -7.22 -8.58 -7.36
CA ILE A 49 -7.52 -8.64 -8.81
C ILE A 49 -8.41 -7.47 -9.28
N GLY A 50 -9.11 -6.80 -8.37
CA GLY A 50 -10.20 -5.87 -8.71
C GLY A 50 -9.83 -4.43 -9.06
N HIS A 51 -8.61 -3.96 -8.80
CA HIS A 51 -8.26 -2.55 -8.96
C HIS A 51 -6.79 -2.42 -9.39
N ALA A 52 -6.53 -2.53 -10.69
CA ALA A 52 -5.33 -1.96 -11.27
C ALA A 52 -5.80 -0.83 -12.18
N LYS A 53 -5.98 0.37 -11.62
CA LYS A 53 -6.11 1.54 -12.47
C LYS A 53 -4.79 1.72 -13.22
N SER A 54 -4.85 1.63 -14.56
CA SER A 54 -3.69 1.90 -15.40
C SER A 54 -3.15 3.30 -15.10
N ILE A 55 -1.83 3.40 -14.99
CA ILE A 55 -1.14 4.69 -15.00
C ILE A 55 -1.54 5.41 -16.30
N ASN A 56 -1.92 6.69 -16.18
CA ASN A 56 -2.31 7.48 -17.33
C ASN A 56 -1.05 7.90 -18.12
N ASP A 57 -1.08 7.78 -19.44
CA ASP A 57 0.02 8.24 -20.31
C ASP A 57 0.32 9.74 -20.17
N GLU A 58 -0.63 10.53 -19.64
CA GLU A 58 -0.46 11.96 -19.36
C GLU A 58 0.57 12.24 -18.26
N ASP A 59 0.82 11.27 -17.37
CA ASP A 59 1.78 11.42 -16.28
C ASP A 59 3.22 11.07 -16.72
N LEU A 60 3.45 10.69 -17.98
CA LEU A 60 4.77 10.28 -18.48
C LEU A 60 5.81 11.40 -18.33
N VAL A 61 6.92 11.07 -17.66
CA VAL A 61 8.02 11.99 -17.41
C VAL A 61 9.15 11.76 -18.40
N ILE A 62 9.56 12.85 -19.05
CA ILE A 62 10.79 12.91 -19.85
C ILE A 62 11.74 13.87 -19.14
N LEU A 63 12.82 13.35 -18.56
CA LEU A 63 13.76 14.17 -17.82
C LEU A 63 14.82 14.78 -18.73
N PRO A 64 15.21 16.05 -18.47
CA PRO A 64 16.27 16.70 -19.22
C PRO A 64 17.65 16.12 -18.86
N ASN A 65 18.58 16.23 -19.81
CA ASN A 65 20.03 16.06 -19.57
C ASN A 65 20.45 14.71 -18.93
N ILE A 66 19.77 13.63 -19.28
CA ILE A 66 20.24 12.27 -18.95
C ILE A 66 21.48 11.94 -19.79
N THR A 67 22.56 11.53 -19.14
CA THR A 67 23.86 11.25 -19.79
C THR A 67 24.07 9.78 -20.15
N PHE A 68 23.04 8.95 -20.02
CA PHE A 68 23.08 7.51 -20.29
C PHE A 68 21.81 7.05 -21.04
N ILE A 69 21.89 5.87 -21.65
CA ILE A 69 20.74 5.27 -22.33
C ILE A 69 19.95 4.45 -21.32
N TYR A 70 18.64 4.66 -21.26
CA TYR A 70 17.72 3.94 -20.38
C TYR A 70 16.58 3.31 -21.18
N ASN A 71 15.95 2.28 -20.61
CA ASN A 71 14.94 1.45 -21.27
C ASN A 71 13.61 1.34 -20.49
N PHE A 72 13.41 2.17 -19.47
CA PHE A 72 12.22 2.17 -18.62
C PHE A 72 11.43 3.48 -18.78
N LYS A 73 10.14 3.44 -18.49
CA LYS A 73 9.32 4.66 -18.38
C LYS A 73 9.25 5.12 -16.93
N SER A 74 8.92 6.38 -16.73
CA SER A 74 8.60 6.91 -15.41
C SER A 74 7.45 7.89 -15.50
N TYR A 75 6.69 8.01 -14.42
CA TYR A 75 5.45 8.77 -14.37
C TYR A 75 5.40 9.56 -13.08
N SER A 76 4.89 10.78 -13.12
CA SER A 76 4.72 11.60 -11.92
C SER A 76 3.38 12.30 -11.93
N GLY A 77 2.76 12.39 -10.75
CA GLY A 77 1.47 13.01 -10.60
C GLY A 77 1.04 13.06 -9.15
N TYR A 78 -0.27 13.01 -8.93
CA TYR A 78 -0.83 13.12 -7.58
C TYR A 78 -1.83 12.00 -7.27
N LEU A 79 -1.58 11.31 -6.16
CA LEU A 79 -2.55 10.41 -5.52
C LEU A 79 -3.40 11.20 -4.50
N TYR A 80 -4.60 10.70 -4.22
CA TYR A 80 -5.46 11.26 -3.18
C TYR A 80 -5.15 10.61 -1.84
N GLY A 81 -4.73 11.41 -0.85
CA GLY A 81 -4.42 10.95 0.51
C GLY A 81 -5.63 10.91 1.45
N ASN A 82 -6.82 11.31 0.98
CA ASN A 82 -8.06 11.29 1.75
C ASN A 82 -9.31 11.15 0.86
N ALA A 83 -10.43 10.74 1.45
CA ALA A 83 -11.68 10.48 0.75
C ALA A 83 -12.28 11.75 0.10
N GLU A 84 -12.09 12.91 0.73
CA GLU A 84 -12.54 14.21 0.23
C GLU A 84 -11.69 14.72 -0.93
N LYS A 85 -10.60 14.02 -1.29
CA LYS A 85 -9.70 14.35 -2.41
C LYS A 85 -9.05 15.73 -2.28
N THR A 86 -8.87 16.18 -1.04
CA THR A 86 -8.24 17.47 -0.73
C THR A 86 -6.73 17.33 -0.51
N TYR A 87 -6.25 16.14 -0.19
CA TYR A 87 -4.83 15.84 0.03
C TYR A 87 -4.24 15.31 -1.27
N LYS A 88 -3.39 16.12 -1.91
CA LYS A 88 -2.68 15.78 -3.14
C LYS A 88 -1.28 15.30 -2.75
N MET A 89 -1.07 13.98 -2.82
CA MET A 89 0.22 13.35 -2.52
C MET A 89 1.01 13.16 -3.80
N PHE A 90 2.13 13.87 -3.92
CA PHE A 90 3.01 13.75 -5.08
C PHE A 90 3.67 12.37 -5.11
N TYR A 91 3.66 11.76 -6.28
CA TYR A 91 4.35 10.51 -6.52
C TYR A 91 5.26 10.61 -7.74
N TRP A 92 6.32 9.81 -7.72
CA TRP A 92 7.11 9.50 -8.90
C TRP A 92 7.28 7.98 -8.98
N PHE A 93 6.78 7.39 -10.05
CA PHE A 93 6.81 5.96 -10.30
C PHE A 93 7.81 5.66 -11.42
N VAL A 94 8.72 4.72 -11.18
CA VAL A 94 9.75 4.32 -12.15
C VAL A 94 9.54 2.84 -12.45
N GLU A 95 9.29 2.51 -13.71
CA GLU A 95 9.12 1.13 -14.15
C GLU A 95 10.41 0.32 -13.99
N SER A 96 10.24 -0.99 -13.88
CA SER A 96 11.36 -1.93 -13.86
C SER A 96 12.17 -1.87 -15.17
N GLN A 97 13.49 -1.99 -15.08
CA GLN A 97 14.37 -2.17 -16.25
C GLN A 97 14.29 -3.60 -16.84
N GLY A 98 13.71 -4.54 -16.07
CA GLY A 98 13.50 -5.93 -16.44
C GLY A 98 12.19 -6.13 -17.22
N ASN A 99 11.15 -6.62 -16.55
CA ASN A 99 9.81 -6.76 -17.12
C ASN A 99 8.78 -6.01 -16.24
N PRO A 100 8.46 -4.75 -16.56
CA PRO A 100 7.52 -3.93 -15.78
C PRO A 100 6.18 -4.60 -15.50
N ASP A 101 5.67 -5.42 -16.42
CA ASP A 101 4.36 -6.07 -16.31
C ASP A 101 4.34 -7.22 -15.28
N SER A 102 5.49 -7.84 -15.00
CA SER A 102 5.59 -8.99 -14.08
C SER A 102 6.41 -8.73 -12.83
N ASP A 103 7.27 -7.72 -12.85
CA ASP A 103 8.15 -7.39 -11.74
C ASP A 103 7.35 -6.74 -10.59
N PRO A 104 7.75 -6.96 -9.32
CA PRO A 104 7.01 -6.49 -8.17
C PRO A 104 6.97 -4.96 -8.10
N VAL A 105 5.97 -4.42 -7.41
CA VAL A 105 5.92 -3.00 -7.05
C VAL A 105 6.51 -2.82 -5.64
N ALA A 106 7.47 -1.91 -5.51
CA ALA A 106 8.09 -1.51 -4.25
C ALA A 106 7.70 -0.07 -3.92
N LEU A 107 7.03 0.15 -2.79
CA LEU A 107 6.78 1.48 -2.24
C LEU A 107 8.00 1.94 -1.44
N TRP A 108 8.51 3.12 -1.73
CA TRP A 108 9.59 3.77 -1.01
C TRP A 108 9.12 5.04 -0.29
N LEU A 109 9.42 5.12 1.00
CA LEU A 109 9.11 6.26 1.87
C LEU A 109 10.37 6.64 2.65
N ASN A 110 10.84 7.88 2.47
CA ASN A 110 11.81 8.46 3.39
C ASN A 110 11.12 8.86 4.71
N GLY A 111 11.89 8.78 5.80
CA GLY A 111 11.42 9.09 7.15
C GLY A 111 11.58 10.55 7.55
N GLY A 112 12.08 10.80 8.75
CA GLY A 112 12.27 12.13 9.32
C GLY A 112 11.60 12.25 10.69
N PRO A 113 10.34 12.70 10.79
CA PRO A 113 9.31 12.86 9.74
C PRO A 113 9.47 14.11 8.85
N GLY A 114 8.96 14.02 7.62
CA GLY A 114 8.87 15.17 6.70
C GLY A 114 9.95 15.26 5.63
N CYS A 115 10.86 14.29 5.54
CA CYS A 115 11.84 14.24 4.45
C CYS A 115 11.19 13.74 3.17
N SER A 116 11.62 14.28 2.03
CA SER A 116 11.09 13.89 0.72
C SER A 116 11.62 12.52 0.29
N SER A 117 10.71 11.65 -0.16
CA SER A 117 11.06 10.39 -0.82
C SER A 117 11.68 10.58 -2.20
N ILE A 118 11.48 11.74 -2.82
CA ILE A 118 12.14 12.10 -4.08
C ILE A 118 13.62 12.39 -3.83
N GLY A 119 13.97 12.92 -2.66
CA GLY A 119 15.38 12.99 -2.22
C GLY A 119 16.04 11.60 -2.25
N GLY A 120 15.41 10.59 -1.64
CA GLY A 120 15.91 9.21 -1.68
C GLY A 120 15.97 8.61 -3.09
N ALA A 121 15.07 9.03 -3.99
CA ALA A 121 15.14 8.65 -5.39
C ALA A 121 16.42 9.17 -6.06
N PHE A 122 16.79 10.42 -5.83
CA PHE A 122 17.99 11.04 -6.44
C PHE A 122 19.30 10.75 -5.71
N GLU A 123 19.26 10.36 -4.43
CA GLU A 123 20.44 10.25 -3.57
C GLU A 123 20.74 8.84 -3.09
N GLU A 124 19.77 7.92 -3.13
CA GLU A 124 19.91 6.58 -2.56
C GLU A 124 19.79 5.50 -3.64
N LEU A 125 18.58 5.26 -4.15
CA LEU A 125 18.25 4.00 -4.85
C LEU A 125 17.50 4.15 -6.17
N GLY A 126 17.17 5.36 -6.59
CA GLY A 126 16.51 5.59 -7.86
C GLY A 126 17.44 5.31 -9.06
N PRO A 127 16.90 5.43 -10.28
CA PRO A 127 17.58 5.03 -11.52
C PRO A 127 18.84 5.83 -11.84
N PHE A 128 19.01 7.01 -11.26
CA PHE A 128 20.13 7.91 -11.52
C PHE A 128 20.42 8.80 -10.32
N TYR A 129 21.61 9.39 -10.35
CA TYR A 129 22.08 10.40 -9.42
C TYR A 129 22.22 11.75 -10.13
N VAL A 130 22.14 12.83 -9.36
CA VAL A 130 22.40 14.19 -9.86
C VAL A 130 23.91 14.42 -9.95
N ASN A 131 24.40 14.86 -11.11
CA ASN A 131 25.81 15.22 -11.28
C ASN A 131 26.18 16.47 -10.46
N ARG A 132 27.49 16.66 -10.25
CA ARG A 132 28.03 17.85 -9.56
C ARG A 132 27.72 19.18 -10.25
N ASP A 133 27.37 19.13 -11.54
CA ASP A 133 26.93 20.31 -12.29
C ASP A 133 25.49 20.73 -11.93
N SER A 134 24.78 19.92 -11.13
CA SER A 134 23.37 20.10 -10.74
C SER A 134 22.38 20.18 -11.91
N HIS A 135 22.81 19.80 -13.11
CA HIS A 135 22.09 20.00 -14.36
C HIS A 135 21.92 18.72 -15.17
N SER A 136 22.76 17.70 -14.93
CA SER A 136 22.72 16.43 -15.64
C SER A 136 22.55 15.23 -14.70
N LEU A 137 22.08 14.12 -15.26
CA LEU A 137 21.79 12.89 -14.52
C LEU A 137 22.65 11.74 -15.04
N TYR A 138 23.32 11.00 -14.13
CA TYR A 138 24.13 9.83 -14.47
C TYR A 138 23.56 8.55 -13.86
N GLU A 139 23.77 7.41 -14.52
CA GLU A 139 23.17 6.13 -14.13
C GLU A 139 23.56 5.73 -12.70
N ASN A 140 22.58 5.20 -11.96
CA ASN A 140 22.83 4.42 -10.76
C ASN A 140 22.90 2.92 -11.13
N PRO A 141 24.10 2.30 -11.13
CA PRO A 141 24.26 0.89 -11.49
C PRO A 141 23.62 -0.08 -10.47
N TYR A 142 23.22 0.41 -9.29
CA TYR A 142 22.57 -0.36 -8.22
C TYR A 142 21.13 0.07 -7.97
N ALA A 143 20.51 0.75 -8.94
CA ALA A 143 19.14 1.21 -8.83
C ALA A 143 18.18 0.05 -8.51
N TRP A 144 17.25 0.27 -7.59
CA TRP A 144 16.25 -0.74 -7.24
C TRP A 144 15.30 -1.03 -8.40
N ASN A 145 15.11 -0.06 -9.31
CA ASN A 145 14.30 -0.29 -10.49
C ASN A 145 14.92 -1.29 -11.48
N LYS A 146 16.14 -1.78 -11.25
CA LYS A 146 16.69 -2.93 -12.00
C LYS A 146 15.96 -4.24 -11.71
N ALA A 147 15.18 -4.33 -10.61
CA ALA A 147 14.49 -5.56 -10.19
C ALA A 147 13.02 -5.36 -9.79
N ALA A 148 12.51 -4.13 -9.83
CA ALA A 148 11.15 -3.80 -9.38
C ALA A 148 10.64 -2.53 -10.05
N ASN A 149 9.32 -2.37 -10.07
CA ASN A 149 8.69 -1.08 -10.28
C ASN A 149 8.74 -0.29 -8.96
N VAL A 150 9.31 0.91 -8.92
CA VAL A 150 9.52 1.65 -7.67
C VAL A 150 8.60 2.87 -7.62
N LEU A 151 7.77 2.95 -6.57
CA LEU A 151 6.90 4.08 -6.29
C LEU A 151 7.50 4.93 -5.17
N PHE A 152 8.02 6.10 -5.50
CA PHE A 152 8.44 7.11 -4.54
C PHE A 152 7.24 8.00 -4.20
N LEU A 153 6.85 8.03 -2.93
CA LEU A 153 5.69 8.80 -2.48
C LEU A 153 6.09 9.84 -1.44
N GLU A 154 5.72 11.10 -1.66
CA GLU A 154 5.96 12.17 -0.68
C GLU A 154 4.86 12.16 0.39
N SER A 155 5.25 11.74 1.59
CA SER A 155 4.37 11.57 2.74
C SER A 155 5.01 12.12 4.02
N PRO A 156 4.24 12.74 4.92
CA PRO A 156 2.81 13.07 4.80
C PRO A 156 2.51 14.19 3.79
N VAL A 157 1.23 14.52 3.62
CA VAL A 157 0.82 15.70 2.85
C VAL A 157 1.51 16.96 3.41
N GLY A 158 2.03 17.82 2.53
CA GLY A 158 2.88 18.97 2.90
C GLY A 158 4.38 18.74 2.70
N VAL A 159 4.82 17.49 2.53
CA VAL A 159 6.20 17.16 2.18
C VAL A 159 6.44 17.40 0.68
N GLY A 160 7.49 18.18 0.37
CA GLY A 160 7.92 18.43 -1.00
C GLY A 160 6.84 19.08 -1.86
N PHE A 161 6.41 18.38 -2.91
CA PHE A 161 5.36 18.80 -3.83
C PHE A 161 3.96 18.36 -3.38
N SER A 162 3.81 17.56 -2.32
CA SER A 162 2.50 17.19 -1.75
C SER A 162 1.85 18.38 -1.04
N TYR A 163 0.54 18.59 -1.24
CA TYR A 163 -0.17 19.75 -0.68
C TYR A 163 -1.65 19.48 -0.40
N ILE A 164 -2.27 20.37 0.39
CA ILE A 164 -3.70 20.37 0.70
C ILE A 164 -4.39 21.45 -0.14
N THR A 165 -5.47 21.11 -0.85
CA THR A 165 -6.18 22.05 -1.73
C THR A 165 -7.08 23.02 -0.97
N THR A 166 -7.54 22.66 0.23
CA THR A 166 -8.51 23.45 1.01
C THR A 166 -7.88 24.36 2.05
N ASP A 167 -6.74 23.98 2.61
CA ASP A 167 -5.99 24.76 3.59
C ASP A 167 -4.50 24.42 3.50
N PRO A 168 -3.68 25.29 2.88
CA PRO A 168 -2.24 25.08 2.75
C PRO A 168 -1.46 24.96 4.07
N ASN A 169 -2.07 25.27 5.22
CA ASN A 169 -1.45 25.12 6.55
C ASN A 169 -2.13 24.04 7.41
N GLY A 170 -3.14 23.35 6.88
CA GLY A 170 -3.98 22.38 7.61
C GLY A 170 -3.33 21.02 7.83
N PHE A 171 -2.00 20.96 7.95
CA PHE A 171 -1.26 19.71 8.06
C PHE A 171 -1.51 19.03 9.41
N VAL A 172 -2.02 17.80 9.36
CA VAL A 172 -2.12 16.94 10.55
C VAL A 172 -0.94 15.97 10.50
N VAL A 173 -0.02 16.13 11.43
CA VAL A 173 1.17 15.28 11.58
C VAL A 173 1.09 14.49 12.88
N GLY A 174 1.38 13.19 12.80
CA GLY A 174 1.37 12.26 13.92
C GLY A 174 1.26 10.82 13.42
N ASP A 175 1.81 9.86 14.16
CA ASP A 175 1.98 8.48 13.68
C ASP A 175 0.67 7.87 13.15
N ASP A 176 -0.42 7.97 13.92
CA ASP A 176 -1.74 7.46 13.51
C ASP A 176 -2.32 8.24 12.32
N ALA A 177 -2.10 9.55 12.27
CA ALA A 177 -2.58 10.39 11.18
C ALA A 177 -1.84 10.09 9.88
N VAL A 178 -0.51 9.97 9.93
CA VAL A 178 0.34 9.61 8.79
C VAL A 178 0.00 8.20 8.33
N ALA A 179 -0.10 7.24 9.25
CA ALA A 179 -0.48 5.85 8.95
C ALA A 179 -1.88 5.77 8.30
N GLY A 180 -2.83 6.58 8.79
CA GLY A 180 -4.19 6.69 8.23
C GLY A 180 -4.24 7.34 6.85
N ILE A 181 -3.39 8.34 6.58
CA ILE A 181 -3.25 8.96 5.24
C ILE A 181 -2.53 8.00 4.28
N THR A 182 -1.53 7.26 4.76
CA THR A 182 -0.87 6.18 4.01
C THR A 182 -1.69 4.88 3.96
N SER A 183 -2.84 4.84 4.63
CA SER A 183 -3.89 3.87 4.30
C SER A 183 -4.52 4.31 2.99
N ILE A 184 -3.71 4.26 1.93
CA ILE A 184 -4.14 4.13 0.54
C ILE A 184 -4.91 2.81 0.49
N SER A 185 -6.12 2.83 1.04
CA SER A 185 -7.12 1.82 0.86
C SER A 185 -7.66 2.07 -0.54
N LEU A 186 -7.07 1.37 -1.51
CA LEU A 186 -7.69 1.00 -2.78
C LEU A 186 -8.33 2.18 -3.54
N MET A 187 -7.50 3.09 -4.05
CA MET A 187 -7.81 3.86 -5.26
C MET A 187 -6.75 3.67 -6.36
N VAL A 188 -5.96 2.60 -6.26
CA VAL A 188 -5.29 1.98 -7.41
C VAL A 188 -5.96 0.65 -7.64
#